data_AF-A0A016WH82-F1
#
_entry.id   AF-A0A016WH82-F1
#
_cell.length_a   1.000
_cell.length_b   1.000
_cell.length_c   1.000
_cell.angle_alpha   90.00
_cell.angle_beta   90.00
_cell.angle_gamma   90.00
#
_symmetry.space_group_name_H-M   'P 1'
#
loop_
_entity.id
_entity.type
_entity.pdbx_description
1 polymer ?
#
loop_
_entity_poly.entity_id
_entity_poly.type
_entity_poly.pdbx_seq_one_letter_code
_entity_poly.pdbx_strand_id
1 'polypeptide(L)'
;MLFPARIINLMLSFYRIDCLIFDFNTEFFIPHFLWVTATELVADAFHSQFLLFAAYICLVQQLQYQYQSGCLRRLHSLGHGDSMDVTLEGFATWMFQGLTFLLPFLAIVYMLELYNAYTLFSIWKSHDCVWQVPALSLLFLIVGVGNIAMVAQIVLHKMTENNTSRVTQILRKYPSMAKIQ
;
A
#
# COMPACT_ATOMS: atom_id res chain seq x y z
N MET A 1 -2.92 -0.05 29.21
CA MET A 1 -3.79 -0.65 28.17
C MET A 1 -4.47 0.45 27.36
N LEU A 2 -3.92 0.82 26.21
CA LEU A 2 -4.64 1.24 25.00
C LEU A 2 -3.58 1.78 24.03
N PHE A 3 -3.14 0.94 23.09
CA PHE A 3 -2.94 1.51 21.76
C PHE A 3 -4.26 2.20 21.41
N PRO A 4 -4.28 3.43 20.86
CA PRO A 4 -5.53 3.97 20.35
C PRO A 4 -6.05 2.96 19.34
N ALA A 5 -7.16 2.29 19.66
CA ALA A 5 -7.69 1.15 18.90
C ALA A 5 -7.91 1.49 17.41
N ARG A 6 -8.00 2.78 17.09
CA ARG A 6 -8.03 3.34 15.73
C ARG A 6 -6.76 3.05 14.94
N ILE A 7 -5.56 3.13 15.53
CA ILE A 7 -4.29 2.90 14.82
C ILE A 7 -4.11 1.42 14.48
N ILE A 8 -4.40 0.52 15.42
CA ILE A 8 -4.35 -0.92 15.17
C ILE A 8 -5.39 -1.33 14.13
N ASN A 9 -6.62 -0.80 14.20
CA ASN A 9 -7.64 -1.05 13.17
C ASN A 9 -7.26 -0.47 11.81
N LEU A 10 -6.62 0.70 11.75
CA LEU A 10 -6.14 1.29 10.49
C LEU A 10 -5.03 0.43 9.87
N MET A 11 -4.08 -0.04 10.68
CA MET A 11 -3.02 -0.96 10.27
C MET A 11 -3.59 -2.32 9.83
N LEU A 12 -4.52 -2.91 10.58
CA LEU A 12 -5.19 -4.15 10.20
C LEU A 12 -6.04 -3.98 8.93
N SER A 13 -6.68 -2.82 8.75
CA SER A 13 -7.44 -2.51 7.55
C SER A 13 -6.53 -2.32 6.34
N PHE A 14 -5.40 -1.64 6.50
CA PHE A 14 -4.37 -1.52 5.46
C PHE A 14 -3.82 -2.90 5.08
N TYR A 15 -3.42 -3.70 6.08
CA TYR A 15 -2.96 -5.07 5.89
C TYR A 15 -3.98 -5.97 5.20
N ARG A 16 -5.26 -5.90 5.61
CA ARG A 16 -6.33 -6.71 5.03
C ARG A 16 -6.59 -6.32 3.59
N ILE A 17 -6.56 -5.03 3.27
CA ILE A 17 -6.78 -4.52 1.91
C ILE A 17 -5.57 -4.84 1.02
N ASP A 18 -4.33 -4.64 1.50
CA ASP A 18 -3.12 -5.04 0.77
C ASP A 18 -3.13 -6.53 0.44
N CYS A 19 -3.45 -7.40 1.41
CA CYS A 19 -3.53 -8.85 1.21
C CYS A 19 -4.64 -9.22 0.21
N LEU A 20 -5.79 -8.54 0.24
CA LEU A 20 -6.89 -8.74 -0.70
C LEU A 20 -6.54 -8.29 -2.12
N ILE A 21 -5.90 -7.14 -2.27
CA ILE A 21 -5.41 -6.63 -3.56
C ILE A 21 -4.35 -7.56 -4.12
N PHE A 22 -3.52 -8.14 -3.25
CA PHE A 22 -2.47 -9.06 -3.65
C PHE A 22 -2.99 -10.43 -4.05
N ASP A 23 -3.93 -11.00 -3.30
CA ASP A 23 -4.63 -12.23 -3.68
C ASP A 23 -5.38 -12.02 -5.00
N PHE A 24 -6.06 -10.88 -5.14
CA PHE A 24 -6.76 -10.54 -6.38
C PHE A 24 -5.80 -10.37 -7.57
N ASN A 25 -4.66 -9.70 -7.38
CA ASN A 25 -3.65 -9.53 -8.43
C ASN A 25 -2.95 -10.86 -8.78
N THR A 26 -2.67 -11.72 -7.81
CA THR A 26 -1.84 -12.93 -8.02
C THR A 26 -2.67 -14.14 -8.45
N GLU A 27 -3.85 -14.36 -7.86
CA GLU A 27 -4.70 -15.51 -8.21
C GLU A 27 -5.62 -15.26 -9.40
N PHE A 28 -6.12 -14.04 -9.56
CA PHE A 28 -7.10 -13.73 -10.59
C PHE A 28 -6.49 -12.95 -11.75
N PHE A 29 -5.72 -11.91 -11.44
CA PHE A 29 -5.28 -10.96 -12.45
C PHE A 29 -4.09 -11.46 -13.28
N ILE A 30 -2.97 -11.83 -12.67
CA ILE A 30 -1.77 -12.32 -13.36
C ILE A 30 -2.08 -13.52 -14.28
N PRO A 31 -2.77 -14.58 -13.85
CA PRO A 31 -3.07 -15.71 -14.74
C PRO A 31 -4.10 -15.37 -15.83
N HIS A 32 -5.13 -14.56 -15.54
CA HIS A 32 -6.10 -14.16 -16.56
C HIS A 32 -5.50 -13.17 -17.56
N PHE A 33 -4.65 -12.26 -17.09
CA PHE A 33 -3.88 -11.33 -17.91
C PHE A 33 -2.83 -12.06 -18.74
N LEU A 34 -2.14 -13.06 -18.17
CA LEU A 34 -1.23 -13.94 -18.90
C LEU A 34 -1.97 -14.70 -20.02
N TRP A 35 -3.20 -15.15 -19.75
CA TRP A 35 -4.08 -15.77 -20.75
C TRP A 35 -4.52 -14.78 -21.85
N VAL A 36 -4.85 -13.54 -21.48
CA VAL A 36 -5.17 -12.47 -22.45
C VAL A 36 -3.94 -12.04 -23.27
N THR A 37 -2.76 -11.94 -22.66
CA THR A 37 -1.51 -11.63 -23.35
C THR A 37 -0.95 -12.80 -24.16
N ALA A 38 -1.39 -14.04 -23.89
CA ALA A 38 -1.10 -15.20 -24.73
C ALA A 38 -1.83 -15.16 -26.08
N THR A 39 -2.72 -14.17 -26.30
CA THR A 39 -3.19 -13.81 -27.62
C THR A 39 -2.01 -13.21 -28.40
N GLU A 40 -1.57 -13.87 -29.47
CA GLU A 40 -0.30 -13.59 -30.19
C GLU A 40 -0.06 -12.12 -30.58
N LEU A 41 -1.11 -11.30 -30.70
CA LEU A 41 -1.04 -9.87 -31.06
C LEU A 41 -0.65 -8.92 -29.92
N VAL A 42 -0.96 -9.25 -28.65
CA VAL A 42 -0.70 -8.39 -27.49
C VAL A 42 0.64 -8.75 -26.84
N ALA A 43 1.08 -10.00 -26.99
CA ALA A 43 2.34 -10.52 -26.49
C ALA A 43 3.51 -9.62 -26.89
N ASP A 44 3.83 -9.45 -28.17
CA ASP A 44 5.09 -8.82 -28.59
C ASP A 44 5.26 -7.35 -28.18
N ALA A 45 4.17 -6.56 -28.15
CA ALA A 45 4.25 -5.14 -27.82
C ALA A 45 4.21 -4.86 -26.30
N PHE A 46 3.52 -5.70 -25.52
CA PHE A 46 3.26 -5.46 -24.10
C PHE A 46 4.04 -6.40 -23.16
N HIS A 47 4.69 -7.45 -23.69
CA HIS A 47 5.36 -8.47 -22.87
C HIS A 47 6.33 -7.88 -21.86
N SER A 48 7.26 -7.04 -22.34
CA SER A 48 8.37 -6.55 -21.52
C SER A 48 7.88 -5.62 -20.40
N GLN A 49 6.83 -4.83 -20.67
CA GLN A 49 6.23 -3.95 -19.66
C GLN A 49 5.50 -4.76 -18.60
N PHE A 50 4.74 -5.78 -19.00
CA PHE A 50 4.04 -6.67 -18.08
C PHE A 50 5.01 -7.49 -17.21
N LEU A 51 6.09 -8.00 -17.80
CA LEU A 51 7.07 -8.83 -17.09
C LEU A 51 7.84 -8.01 -16.03
N LEU A 52 8.21 -6.76 -16.37
CA LEU A 52 8.78 -5.83 -15.40
C LEU A 52 7.80 -5.48 -14.27
N PHE A 53 6.52 -5.26 -14.59
CA PHE A 53 5.48 -5.01 -13.60
C PHE A 53 5.29 -6.22 -12.66
N ALA A 54 5.19 -7.42 -13.20
CA ALA A 54 5.05 -8.66 -12.42
C ALA A 54 6.27 -8.91 -11.51
N ALA A 55 7.48 -8.67 -12.02
CA ALA A 55 8.70 -8.74 -11.21
C ALA A 55 8.70 -7.71 -10.07
N TYR A 56 8.27 -6.48 -10.36
CA TYR A 56 8.17 -5.41 -9.37
C TYR A 56 7.16 -5.70 -8.27
N ILE A 57 5.98 -6.22 -8.63
CA ILE A 57 4.97 -6.71 -7.70
C ILE A 57 5.56 -7.80 -6.80
N CYS A 58 6.26 -8.80 -7.37
CA CYS A 58 6.88 -9.88 -6.59
C CYS A 58 7.90 -9.35 -5.56
N LEU A 59 8.71 -8.36 -5.93
CA LEU A 59 9.65 -7.72 -5.00
C LEU A 59 8.91 -7.00 -3.85
N VAL A 60 7.86 -6.24 -4.17
CA VAL A 60 7.05 -5.55 -3.16
C VAL A 60 6.33 -6.56 -2.26
N GLN A 61 5.94 -7.72 -2.80
CA GLN A 61 5.35 -8.81 -2.00
C GLN A 61 6.31 -9.35 -0.96
N GLN A 62 7.57 -9.56 -1.34
CA GLN A 62 8.58 -10.04 -0.41
C GLN A 62 8.81 -9.02 0.71
N LEU A 63 8.84 -7.72 0.39
CA LEU A 63 8.98 -6.66 1.38
C LEU A 63 7.77 -6.59 2.33
N GLN A 64 6.55 -6.68 1.77
CA GLN A 64 5.31 -6.75 2.55
C GLN A 64 5.33 -7.98 3.46
N TYR A 65 5.52 -9.18 2.93
CA TYR A 65 5.54 -10.42 3.72
C TYR A 65 6.50 -10.37 4.91
N GLN A 66 7.70 -9.82 4.72
CA GLN A 66 8.68 -9.66 5.80
C GLN A 66 8.21 -8.66 6.86
N TYR A 67 7.62 -7.53 6.44
CA TYR A 67 7.02 -6.56 7.33
C TYR A 67 5.87 -7.18 8.15
N GLN A 68 4.98 -7.93 7.49
CA GLN A 68 3.82 -8.59 8.10
C GLN A 68 4.22 -9.67 9.11
N SER A 69 5.10 -10.57 8.70
CA SER A 69 5.60 -11.67 9.54
C SER A 69 6.33 -11.14 10.77
N GLY A 70 7.09 -10.04 10.61
CA GLY A 70 7.75 -9.38 11.73
C GLY A 70 6.75 -8.77 12.71
N CYS A 71 5.72 -8.09 12.20
CA CYS A 71 4.68 -7.47 13.02
C CYS A 71 3.92 -8.53 13.85
N LEU A 72 3.44 -9.60 13.20
CA LEU A 72 2.66 -10.66 13.84
C LEU A 72 3.43 -11.37 14.94
N ARG A 73 4.70 -11.75 14.69
CA ARG A 73 5.54 -12.43 15.70
C ARG A 73 5.69 -11.60 16.98
N ARG A 74 5.82 -10.28 16.84
CA ARG A 74 6.00 -9.40 17.98
C ARG A 74 4.69 -9.09 18.72
N LEU A 75 3.56 -8.96 18.00
CA LEU A 75 2.22 -8.93 18.59
C LEU A 75 1.94 -10.21 19.39
N HIS A 76 2.33 -11.38 18.85
CA HIS A 76 2.19 -12.67 19.52
C HIS A 76 3.00 -12.74 20.84
N SER A 77 4.21 -12.16 20.88
CA SER A 77 5.00 -12.06 22.11
C SER A 77 4.43 -11.07 23.13
N LEU A 78 3.76 -10.00 22.67
CA LEU A 78 3.07 -9.04 23.53
C LEU A 78 1.78 -9.61 24.13
N GLY A 79 1.12 -10.55 23.44
CA GLY A 79 -0.05 -11.26 23.96
C GLY A 79 0.26 -12.30 25.04
N HIS A 80 1.51 -12.75 25.14
CA HIS A 80 1.98 -13.74 26.14
C HIS A 80 2.84 -13.14 27.26
N GLY A 81 3.28 -11.89 27.12
CA GLY A 81 4.07 -11.20 28.14
C GLY A 81 3.17 -10.63 29.23
N ASP A 82 3.33 -11.11 30.47
CA ASP A 82 2.65 -10.55 31.63
C ASP A 82 3.06 -9.07 31.83
N SER A 83 2.08 -8.27 32.23
CA SER A 83 2.08 -6.82 32.46
C SER A 83 3.44 -6.16 32.71
N MET A 84 4.19 -5.87 31.65
CA MET A 84 5.35 -5.00 31.69
C MET A 84 5.15 -3.82 30.74
N ASP A 85 4.97 -2.64 31.34
CA ASP A 85 4.73 -1.33 30.71
C ASP A 85 5.97 -0.80 29.96
N VAL A 86 6.80 -1.69 29.41
CA VAL A 86 7.97 -1.36 28.59
C VAL A 86 7.48 -0.84 27.23
N THR A 87 7.26 0.47 27.21
CA THR A 87 7.15 1.37 26.04
C THR A 87 6.38 0.78 24.86
N LEU A 88 5.10 0.54 25.08
CA LEU A 88 4.11 0.28 24.03
C LEU A 88 4.19 1.33 22.89
N GLU A 89 4.54 2.58 23.23
CA GLU A 89 4.79 3.69 22.29
C GLU A 89 6.05 3.50 21.44
N GLY A 90 7.13 2.93 22.00
CA GLY A 90 8.36 2.61 21.26
C GLY A 90 8.12 1.51 20.21
N PHE A 91 7.29 0.52 20.56
CA PHE A 91 6.85 -0.52 19.64
C PHE A 91 5.97 0.02 18.51
N ALA A 92 5.01 0.88 18.85
CA ALA A 92 4.13 1.57 17.90
C ALA A 92 4.94 2.40 16.88
N THR A 93 5.87 3.20 17.38
CA THR A 93 6.71 4.11 16.60
C THR A 93 7.61 3.33 15.65
N TRP A 94 8.18 2.22 16.11
CA TRP A 94 9.02 1.35 15.28
C TRP A 94 8.22 0.66 14.16
N MET A 95 7.01 0.17 14.46
CA MET A 95 6.10 -0.41 13.47
C MET A 95 5.71 0.60 12.39
N PHE A 96 5.40 1.84 12.79
CA PHE A 96 5.09 2.94 11.87
C PHE A 96 6.28 3.39 11.02
N GLN A 97 7.50 3.28 11.55
CA GLN A 97 8.72 3.59 10.81
C GLN A 97 8.97 2.57 9.68
N GLY A 98 8.68 1.29 9.94
CA GLY A 98 8.67 0.24 8.91
C GLY A 98 7.59 0.46 7.84
N LEU A 99 6.37 0.83 8.25
CA LEU A 99 5.29 1.16 7.31
C LEU A 99 5.63 2.34 6.40
N THR A 100 6.20 3.40 6.97
CA THR A 100 6.58 4.61 6.21
C THR A 100 7.66 4.31 5.17
N PHE A 101 8.58 3.39 5.45
CA PHE A 101 9.61 2.97 4.50
C PHE A 101 9.04 2.16 3.34
N LEU A 102 8.00 1.36 3.59
CA LEU A 102 7.34 0.53 2.57
C LEU A 102 6.42 1.34 1.65
N LEU A 103 5.73 2.34 2.19
CA LEU A 103 4.77 3.20 1.49
C LEU A 103 5.28 3.81 0.15
N PRO A 104 6.50 4.37 0.03
CA PRO A 104 6.99 4.92 -1.23
C PRO A 104 7.15 3.86 -2.34
N PHE A 105 7.58 2.64 -2.00
CA PHE A 105 7.65 1.55 -2.97
C PHE A 105 6.26 1.15 -3.46
N LEU A 106 5.30 1.14 -2.55
CA LEU A 106 3.91 0.81 -2.85
C LEU A 106 3.24 1.86 -3.75
N ALA A 107 3.50 3.15 -3.49
CA ALA A 107 3.03 4.23 -4.34
C ALA A 107 3.55 4.12 -5.79
N ILE A 108 4.80 3.68 -5.97
CA ILE A 108 5.37 3.47 -7.31
C ILE A 108 4.64 2.33 -8.05
N VAL A 109 4.30 1.23 -7.36
CA VAL A 109 3.53 0.12 -7.96
C VAL A 109 2.20 0.62 -8.49
N TYR A 110 1.45 1.41 -7.71
CA TYR A 110 0.13 1.89 -8.10
C TYR A 110 0.17 2.91 -9.23
N MET A 111 1.21 3.75 -9.28
CA MET A 111 1.44 4.64 -10.43
C MET A 111 1.73 3.84 -11.70
N LEU A 112 2.50 2.75 -11.58
CA LEU A 112 2.79 1.85 -12.70
C LEU A 112 1.55 1.06 -13.13
N GLU A 113 0.67 0.70 -12.18
CA GLU A 113 -0.63 0.08 -12.44
C GLU A 113 -1.55 0.98 -13.28
N LEU A 114 -1.63 2.28 -12.94
CA LEU A 114 -2.37 3.26 -13.77
C LEU A 114 -1.75 3.44 -15.16
N TYR A 115 -0.43 3.41 -15.26
CA TYR A 115 0.26 3.49 -16.56
C TYR A 115 -0.07 2.28 -17.44
N ASN A 116 -0.12 1.08 -16.86
CA ASN A 116 -0.56 -0.13 -17.55
C ASN A 116 -2.02 -0.03 -17.99
N ALA A 117 -2.91 0.50 -17.14
CA ALA A 117 -4.32 0.73 -17.49
C ALA A 117 -4.47 1.64 -18.72
N TYR A 118 -3.72 2.74 -18.75
CA TYR A 118 -3.70 3.69 -19.86
C TYR A 118 -3.16 3.07 -21.15
N THR A 119 -2.07 2.30 -21.05
CA THR A 119 -1.46 1.63 -22.20
C THR A 119 -2.42 0.62 -22.82
N LEU A 120 -3.11 -0.17 -22.00
CA LEU A 120 -4.17 -1.09 -22.46
C LEU A 120 -5.32 -0.37 -23.17
N PHE A 121 -5.74 0.78 -22.63
CA PHE A 121 -6.80 1.58 -23.23
C PHE A 121 -6.39 2.13 -24.61
N SER A 122 -5.13 2.55 -24.76
CA SER A 122 -4.59 3.01 -26.05
C SER A 122 -4.55 1.88 -27.09
N ILE A 123 -4.18 0.66 -26.68
CA ILE A 123 -4.12 -0.52 -27.57
C ILE A 123 -5.54 -0.94 -28.00
N TRP A 124 -6.51 -0.92 -27.09
CA TRP A 124 -7.90 -1.22 -27.42
C TRP A 124 -8.43 -0.30 -28.54
N LYS A 125 -8.13 1.00 -28.46
CA LYS A 125 -8.59 1.99 -29.43
C LYS A 125 -7.98 1.81 -30.83
N SER A 126 -6.80 1.21 -30.94
CA SER A 126 -6.10 1.05 -32.22
C SER A 126 -6.37 -0.29 -32.92
N HIS A 127 -6.77 -1.34 -32.18
CA HIS A 127 -6.84 -2.71 -32.72
C HIS A 127 -8.24 -3.36 -32.70
N ASP A 128 -9.31 -2.66 -32.29
CA ASP A 128 -10.69 -3.21 -32.18
C ASP A 128 -10.69 -4.59 -31.49
N CYS A 129 -9.90 -4.70 -30.43
CA CYS A 129 -9.69 -5.96 -29.72
C CYS A 129 -10.96 -6.48 -29.05
N VAL A 130 -10.95 -7.76 -28.69
CA VAL A 130 -11.97 -8.43 -27.87
C VAL A 130 -12.33 -7.61 -26.63
N TRP A 131 -13.61 -7.65 -26.25
CA TRP A 131 -14.21 -6.91 -25.12
C TRP A 131 -13.51 -7.12 -23.76
N GLN A 132 -12.68 -8.17 -23.64
CA GLN A 132 -11.88 -8.46 -22.45
C GLN A 132 -10.81 -7.40 -22.19
N VAL A 133 -10.16 -6.84 -23.22
CA VAL A 133 -9.09 -5.83 -23.07
C VAL A 133 -9.59 -4.52 -22.43
N PRO A 134 -10.70 -3.90 -22.88
CA PRO A 134 -11.22 -2.70 -22.23
C PRO A 134 -11.82 -2.97 -20.84
N ALA A 135 -12.42 -4.15 -20.60
CA ALA A 135 -12.90 -4.53 -19.28
C ALA A 135 -11.76 -4.62 -18.26
N LEU A 136 -10.62 -5.17 -18.68
CA LEU A 136 -9.40 -5.30 -17.89
C LEU A 136 -8.74 -3.94 -17.59
N SER A 137 -8.73 -3.04 -18.58
CA SER A 137 -8.28 -1.65 -18.41
C SER A 137 -9.12 -0.89 -17.36
N LEU A 138 -10.44 -1.02 -17.42
CA LEU A 138 -11.34 -0.38 -16.46
C LEU A 138 -11.12 -0.91 -15.04
N LEU A 139 -10.90 -2.22 -14.90
CA LEU A 139 -10.64 -2.84 -13.60
C LEU A 139 -9.36 -2.28 -12.97
N PHE A 140 -8.26 -2.24 -13.73
CA PHE A 140 -7.01 -1.65 -13.25
C PHE A 140 -7.14 -0.18 -12.87
N LEU A 141 -7.98 0.58 -13.59
CA LEU A 141 -8.22 1.99 -13.26
C LEU A 141 -8.93 2.11 -11.90
N ILE A 142 -9.98 1.32 -11.66
CA ILE A 142 -10.71 1.35 -10.38
C ILE A 142 -9.79 0.94 -9.22
N VAL A 143 -9.02 -0.14 -9.40
CA VAL A 143 -8.08 -0.63 -8.37
C VAL A 143 -6.97 0.38 -8.12
N GLY A 144 -6.30 0.87 -9.17
CA GLY A 144 -5.23 1.86 -9.05
C GLY A 144 -5.68 3.15 -8.37
N VAL A 145 -6.87 3.68 -8.71
CA VAL A 145 -7.43 4.87 -8.05
C VAL A 145 -7.75 4.60 -6.58
N GLY A 146 -8.34 3.45 -6.26
CA GLY A 146 -8.62 3.04 -4.88
C GLY A 146 -7.35 2.96 -4.02
N ASN A 147 -6.29 2.38 -4.58
CA ASN A 147 -5.00 2.20 -3.92
C ASN A 147 -4.29 3.54 -3.67
N ILE A 148 -4.32 4.44 -4.65
CA ILE A 148 -3.75 5.79 -4.50
C ILE A 148 -4.51 6.61 -3.45
N ALA A 149 -5.84 6.53 -3.44
CA ALA A 149 -6.65 7.24 -2.45
C ALA A 149 -6.34 6.76 -1.02
N MET A 150 -6.16 5.45 -0.84
CA MET A 150 -5.83 4.85 0.44
C MET A 150 -4.43 5.27 0.94
N VAL A 151 -3.41 5.22 0.06
CA VAL A 151 -2.06 5.72 0.38
C VAL A 151 -2.10 7.22 0.72
N ALA A 152 -2.82 8.02 -0.06
CA ALA A 152 -2.96 9.45 0.19
C ALA A 152 -3.57 9.74 1.57
N GLN A 153 -4.61 9.00 1.99
CA GLN A 153 -5.19 9.16 3.32
C GLN A 153 -4.18 8.88 4.44
N ILE A 154 -3.34 7.86 4.28
CA ILE A 154 -2.32 7.49 5.27
C ILE A 154 -1.22 8.56 5.34
N VAL A 155 -0.78 9.09 4.19
CA VAL A 155 0.19 10.19 4.15
C VAL A 155 -0.37 11.44 4.83
N LEU A 156 -1.62 11.80 4.55
CA LEU A 156 -2.28 12.96 5.17
C LEU A 156 -2.43 12.79 6.67
N HIS A 157 -2.78 11.58 7.15
CA HIS A 157 -2.85 11.28 8.57
C HIS A 157 -1.49 11.53 9.24
N LYS A 158 -0.42 11.03 8.62
CA LYS A 158 0.95 11.18 9.14
C LYS A 158 1.46 12.62 9.11
N MET A 159 1.13 13.39 8.07
CA MET A 159 1.48 14.81 8.01
C MET A 159 0.77 15.61 9.12
N THR A 160 -0.50 15.28 9.38
CA THR A 160 -1.30 15.95 10.42
C THR A 160 -0.78 15.64 11.82
N GLU A 161 -0.42 14.38 12.09
CA GLU A 161 0.13 13.96 13.38
C GLU A 161 1.54 14.52 13.65
N ASN A 162 2.40 14.57 12.63
CA ASN A 162 3.72 15.20 12.72
C ASN A 162 3.65 16.72 12.99
N ASN A 163 2.70 17.43 12.38
CA ASN A 163 2.55 18.86 12.63
C ASN A 163 2.08 19.11 14.07
N THR A 164 1.12 18.32 14.55
CA THR A 164 0.57 18.45 15.90
C THR A 164 1.62 18.14 16.98
N SER A 165 2.41 17.08 16.80
CA SER A 165 3.48 16.71 17.74
C SER A 165 4.62 17.75 17.78
N ARG A 166 5.03 18.30 16.62
CA ARG A 166 6.04 19.38 16.55
C ARG A 166 5.56 20.66 17.21
N VAL A 167 4.32 21.07 16.98
CA VAL A 167 3.72 22.25 17.64
C VAL A 167 3.68 22.05 19.15
N THR A 168 3.27 20.87 19.62
CA THR A 168 3.21 20.54 21.05
C THR A 168 4.62 20.54 21.69
N GLN A 169 5.63 20.03 21.00
CA GLN A 169 7.03 20.10 21.45
C GLN A 169 7.55 21.54 21.52
N ILE A 170 7.21 22.39 20.54
CA ILE A 170 7.60 23.81 20.52
C ILE A 170 6.92 24.55 21.68
N LEU A 171 5.62 24.33 21.91
CA LEU A 171 4.89 24.94 23.03
C LEU A 171 5.43 24.49 24.40
N ARG A 172 5.86 23.23 24.53
CA ARG A 172 6.55 22.76 25.75
C ARG A 172 7.91 23.43 25.97
N LYS A 173 8.65 23.69 24.89
CA LYS A 173 9.96 24.34 24.93
C LYS A 173 9.86 25.85 25.17
N TYR A 174 8.76 26.48 24.75
CA TYR A 174 8.49 27.91 24.90
C TYR A 174 7.12 28.16 25.57
N PRO A 175 6.98 27.90 26.88
CA PRO A 175 5.71 28.05 27.60
C PRO A 175 5.21 29.49 27.67
N SER A 176 6.06 30.48 27.38
CA SER A 176 5.67 31.90 27.27
C SER A 176 4.74 32.16 26.08
N MET A 177 4.83 31.38 25.00
CA MET A 177 3.96 31.51 23.81
C MET A 177 2.54 30.97 24.07
N ALA A 178 2.39 30.01 24.99
CA ALA A 178 1.09 29.42 25.34
C ALA A 178 0.21 30.34 26.21
N LYS A 179 0.78 31.40 26.79
CA LYS A 179 0.08 32.36 27.67
C LYS A 179 -0.48 33.58 26.94
N ILE A 180 -0.22 33.73 25.63
CA ILE A 180 -0.59 34.92 24.85
C ILE A 180 -1.89 34.69 24.05
N GLN A 181 -2.47 33.49 24.11
CA GLN A 181 -3.76 33.15 23.51
C GLN A 181 -4.84 33.01 24.59
#